data_AF-A0A519EHI9-F1
#
_entry.id   AF-A0A519EHI9-F1
#
_cell.length_a   1.000
_cell.length_b   1.000
_cell.length_c   1.000
_cell.angle_alpha   90.00
_cell.angle_beta   90.00
_cell.angle_gamma   90.00
#
_symmetry.space_group_name_H-M   'P 1'
#
loop_
_entity.id
_entity.type
_entity.pdbx_description
1 polymer ?
#
loop_
_entity_poly.entity_id
_entity_poly.type
_entity_poly.pdbx_seq_one_letter_code
_entity_poly.pdbx_strand_id
1 'polypeptide(L)'
;MTASTAPAPAALPTADQSLHLIQLLPQGLRIDGQPELRSRLLPRLIAALLQAHEQGLARVDSPCSRAELRERIAGMAELHRTQVWRALALLDDSPLAALIEASARSSGPFWLNGALLSGCRVEIDGEAATGEALARWLGQQRPVRAPAAAPLLPLAYAEALARADYLLDRGELYPARLALQQAAPHVPPGDDAAAAALGLRRARIARRLGDWAALQDELRELGQTLNNGRLPRPERRQLRARVAILAAWHWFGSLGQAAPALDKLDEVDPDVLAADSTLRCDHGNLRGIVLRDLAIARGDAALAAQSLASLGEALRSASLAGLPDALQVCAANLSHALGRLAEAALLPTDGPGVEDALRWLLLSDALCARWQLGRSSLLNTIFLLRLATLGGLNFAALQRLATTQGLPLPATSFGDLAAQRWASCRARQSQIPADQRCAFLLLWARHALDEGDAFSATDLVRQARLQARKLRDEGARRRYLDEADTLMPQSRRA
;
A
#
# COMPACT_ATOMS: atom_id res chain seq x y z
N MET A 1 -57.54 41.77 50.78
CA MET A 1 -57.75 40.61 49.89
C MET A 1 -58.34 41.11 48.59
N THR A 2 -57.55 41.22 47.54
CA THR A 2 -58.02 41.29 46.15
C THR A 2 -56.80 41.09 45.27
N ALA A 3 -56.74 39.93 44.63
CA ALA A 3 -55.72 39.55 43.68
C ALA A 3 -55.78 40.46 42.45
N SER A 4 -54.62 41.04 42.09
CA SER A 4 -54.45 41.81 40.86
C SER A 4 -54.27 40.82 39.70
N THR A 5 -55.33 40.64 38.92
CA THR A 5 -55.32 39.91 37.65
C THR A 5 -54.39 40.59 36.66
N ALA A 6 -53.39 39.84 36.20
CA ALA A 6 -52.48 40.25 35.13
C ALA A 6 -53.25 40.47 33.80
N PRO A 7 -52.86 41.46 32.98
CA PRO A 7 -53.47 41.70 31.69
C PRO A 7 -53.13 40.56 30.71
N ALA A 8 -54.13 40.14 29.96
CA ALA A 8 -54.05 39.09 28.95
C ALA A 8 -52.99 39.39 27.89
N PRO A 9 -52.23 38.38 27.42
CA PRO A 9 -51.33 38.55 26.29
C PRO A 9 -52.13 38.87 25.03
N ALA A 10 -51.62 39.86 24.29
CA ALA A 10 -52.17 40.34 23.04
C ALA A 10 -52.43 39.21 22.05
N ALA A 11 -53.55 39.32 21.32
CA ALA A 11 -53.98 38.39 20.30
C ALA A 11 -52.86 38.09 19.28
N LEU A 12 -52.63 36.80 19.06
CA LEU A 12 -51.83 36.30 17.93
C LEU A 12 -52.43 36.85 16.63
N PRO A 13 -51.62 37.43 15.72
CA PRO A 13 -52.11 37.82 14.41
C PRO A 13 -52.56 36.56 13.66
N THR A 14 -53.83 36.56 13.26
CA THR A 14 -54.45 35.58 12.38
C THR A 14 -53.65 35.47 11.09
N ALA A 15 -53.16 34.25 10.81
CA ALA A 15 -52.47 33.89 9.58
C ALA A 15 -53.43 33.93 8.39
N ASP A 16 -53.57 35.10 7.79
CA ASP A 16 -53.94 35.25 6.39
C ASP A 16 -52.65 35.63 5.64
N GLN A 17 -51.66 34.73 5.69
CA GLN A 17 -50.37 34.93 5.02
C GLN A 17 -50.51 34.41 3.60
N SER A 18 -50.55 35.35 2.66
CA SER A 18 -50.57 35.13 1.22
C SER A 18 -49.58 34.04 0.79
N LEU A 19 -50.13 32.88 0.44
CA LEU A 19 -49.40 31.73 -0.10
C LEU A 19 -49.12 31.98 -1.58
N HIS A 20 -47.90 32.41 -1.93
CA HIS A 20 -47.49 32.45 -3.33
C HIS A 20 -47.28 31.04 -3.87
N LEU A 21 -47.98 30.66 -4.93
CA LEU A 21 -47.83 29.37 -5.59
C LEU A 21 -46.78 29.46 -6.70
N ILE A 22 -45.68 28.73 -6.55
CA ILE A 22 -44.56 28.67 -7.50
C ILE A 22 -44.58 27.33 -8.22
N GLN A 23 -44.85 27.31 -9.52
CA GLN A 23 -44.81 26.09 -10.32
C GLN A 23 -43.52 26.04 -11.15
N LEU A 24 -42.70 25.02 -10.90
CA LEU A 24 -41.47 24.76 -11.62
C LEU A 24 -41.78 23.98 -12.90
N LEU A 25 -41.67 24.64 -14.06
CA LEU A 25 -41.92 24.03 -15.37
C LEU A 25 -40.60 23.75 -16.09
N PRO A 26 -40.52 22.74 -16.99
CA PRO A 26 -39.28 22.41 -17.70
C PRO A 26 -38.66 23.57 -18.51
N GLN A 27 -39.48 24.55 -18.92
CA GLN A 27 -39.06 25.68 -19.76
C GLN A 27 -39.33 27.06 -19.15
N GLY A 28 -39.81 27.12 -17.89
CA GLY A 28 -40.16 28.38 -17.26
C GLY A 28 -40.65 28.25 -15.83
N LEU A 29 -41.10 29.37 -15.29
CA LEU A 29 -41.64 29.48 -13.93
C LEU A 29 -43.02 30.11 -13.99
N ARG A 30 -44.00 29.56 -13.26
CA ARG A 30 -45.30 30.22 -13.05
C ARG A 30 -45.47 30.63 -11.59
N ILE A 31 -45.99 31.82 -11.36
CA ILE A 31 -46.22 32.38 -10.03
C ILE A 31 -47.70 32.78 -9.97
N ASP A 32 -48.46 32.26 -9.00
CA ASP A 32 -49.86 32.64 -8.73
C ASP A 32 -50.79 32.57 -9.95
N GLY A 33 -50.57 31.61 -10.85
CA GLY A 33 -51.37 31.47 -12.07
C GLY A 33 -51.13 32.54 -13.14
N GLN A 34 -50.15 33.44 -12.96
CA GLN A 34 -49.74 34.44 -13.95
C GLN A 34 -49.14 33.80 -15.22
N PRO A 35 -48.92 34.57 -16.30
CA PRO A 35 -48.21 34.08 -17.48
C PRO A 35 -46.83 33.49 -17.13
N GLU A 36 -46.43 32.44 -17.85
CA GLU A 36 -45.15 31.75 -17.61
C GLU A 36 -43.95 32.66 -17.93
N LEU A 37 -43.04 32.80 -16.96
CA LEU A 37 -41.73 33.39 -17.13
C LEU A 37 -40.83 32.39 -17.88
N ARG A 38 -40.76 32.52 -19.20
CA ARG A 38 -40.01 31.59 -20.07
C ARG A 38 -38.51 31.71 -19.86
N SER A 39 -37.90 30.67 -19.28
CA SER A 39 -36.47 30.53 -19.08
C SER A 39 -36.15 29.09 -18.68
N ARG A 40 -35.20 28.46 -19.39
CA ARG A 40 -34.75 27.10 -19.04
C ARG A 40 -33.87 27.07 -17.78
N LEU A 41 -33.30 28.21 -17.40
CA LEU A 41 -32.33 28.29 -16.31
C LEU A 41 -32.96 28.72 -14.99
N LEU A 42 -33.92 29.66 -15.02
CA LEU A 42 -34.56 30.21 -13.82
C LEU A 42 -35.20 29.12 -12.92
N PRO A 43 -36.06 28.23 -13.43
CA PRO A 43 -36.67 27.19 -12.59
C PRO A 43 -35.62 26.21 -12.04
N ARG A 44 -34.50 25.98 -12.76
CA ARG A 44 -33.37 25.17 -12.28
C ARG A 44 -32.55 25.84 -11.18
N LEU A 45 -32.37 27.15 -11.26
CA LEU A 45 -31.72 27.91 -10.19
C LEU A 45 -32.57 27.91 -8.92
N ILE A 46 -33.88 28.16 -9.05
CA ILE A 46 -34.82 28.11 -7.92
C ILE A 46 -34.84 26.71 -7.32
N ALA A 47 -34.97 25.66 -8.13
CA ALA A 47 -34.96 24.28 -7.64
C ALA A 47 -33.66 23.92 -6.90
N ALA A 48 -32.50 24.32 -7.43
CA ALA A 48 -31.20 24.06 -6.80
C ALA A 48 -31.03 24.82 -5.49
N LEU A 49 -31.50 26.07 -5.40
CA LEU A 49 -31.48 26.88 -4.18
C LEU A 49 -32.43 26.34 -3.11
N LEU A 50 -33.64 25.94 -3.49
CA LEU A 50 -34.61 25.31 -2.57
C LEU A 50 -34.05 24.00 -1.99
N GLN A 51 -33.46 23.17 -2.85
CA GLN A 51 -32.83 21.93 -2.42
C GLN A 51 -31.64 22.19 -1.48
N ALA A 52 -30.81 23.20 -1.79
CA ALA A 52 -29.72 23.62 -0.91
C ALA A 52 -30.26 24.13 0.44
N HIS A 53 -31.38 24.85 0.43
CA HIS A 53 -32.04 25.39 1.62
C HIS A 53 -32.57 24.33 2.59
N GLU A 54 -33.19 23.26 2.07
CA GLU A 54 -33.58 22.10 2.87
C GLU A 54 -32.38 21.40 3.53
N GLN A 55 -31.21 21.46 2.89
CA GLN A 55 -29.95 20.87 3.38
C GLN A 55 -29.17 21.78 4.33
N GLY A 56 -29.73 22.94 4.71
CA GLY A 56 -29.07 23.90 5.60
C GLY A 56 -28.12 24.89 4.92
N LEU A 57 -28.08 24.93 3.59
CA LEU A 57 -27.32 25.90 2.78
C LEU A 57 -28.26 26.96 2.17
N ALA A 58 -27.76 27.85 1.30
CA ALA A 58 -28.55 28.93 0.71
C ALA A 58 -29.31 29.77 1.76
N ARG A 59 -28.65 30.04 2.89
CA ARG A 59 -29.10 30.91 3.98
C ARG A 59 -28.11 32.07 4.15
N VAL A 60 -28.51 33.13 4.86
CA VAL A 60 -27.65 34.31 5.07
C VAL A 60 -26.32 33.95 5.73
N ASP A 61 -26.35 33.00 6.67
CA ASP A 61 -25.20 32.47 7.43
C ASP A 61 -24.44 31.37 6.67
N SER A 62 -25.05 30.78 5.64
CA SER A 62 -24.48 29.69 4.85
C SER A 62 -24.91 29.81 3.38
N PRO A 63 -24.36 30.80 2.64
CA PRO A 63 -24.83 31.11 1.30
C PRO A 63 -24.25 30.14 0.27
N CYS A 64 -25.01 29.85 -0.78
CA CYS A 64 -24.65 28.88 -1.81
C CYS A 64 -23.86 29.56 -2.94
N SER A 65 -22.66 29.06 -3.23
CA SER A 65 -21.82 29.55 -4.32
C SER A 65 -22.36 29.15 -5.70
N ARG A 66 -21.94 29.88 -6.74
CA ARG A 66 -22.26 29.57 -8.14
C ARG A 66 -21.73 28.18 -8.56
N ALA A 67 -20.62 27.73 -7.98
CA ALA A 67 -20.03 26.42 -8.24
C ALA A 67 -20.91 25.29 -7.69
N GLU A 68 -21.44 25.45 -6.48
CA GLU A 68 -22.36 24.49 -5.87
C GLU A 68 -23.71 24.43 -6.60
N LEU A 69 -24.25 25.57 -7.04
CA LEU A 69 -25.45 25.59 -7.88
C LEU A 69 -25.25 24.85 -9.21
N ARG A 70 -24.07 25.01 -9.84
CA ARG A 70 -23.72 24.29 -11.06
C ARG A 70 -23.68 22.78 -10.82
N GLU A 71 -23.08 22.32 -9.72
CA GLU A 71 -22.97 20.89 -9.39
C GLU A 71 -24.33 20.22 -9.15
N ARG A 72 -25.29 20.99 -8.65
CA ARG A 72 -26.66 20.54 -8.43
C ARG A 72 -27.48 20.42 -9.72
N ILE A 73 -27.14 21.12 -10.79
CA ILE A 73 -27.92 21.08 -12.03
C ILE A 73 -27.26 20.08 -12.99
N ALA A 74 -27.88 18.90 -13.17
CA ALA A 74 -27.31 17.86 -14.02
C ALA A 74 -27.16 18.32 -15.49
N GLY A 75 -26.05 17.92 -16.12
CA GLY A 75 -25.73 18.27 -17.50
C GLY A 75 -25.28 19.72 -17.71
N MET A 76 -25.09 20.51 -16.65
CA MET A 76 -24.62 21.89 -16.75
C MET A 76 -23.08 21.96 -16.70
N ALA A 77 -22.44 22.18 -17.86
CA ALA A 77 -20.99 22.31 -17.95
C ALA A 77 -20.48 23.60 -17.28
N GLU A 78 -21.15 24.73 -17.55
CA GLU A 78 -20.84 26.03 -16.97
C GLU A 78 -22.13 26.81 -16.67
N LEU A 79 -22.09 27.65 -15.62
CA LEU A 79 -23.17 28.55 -15.26
C LEU A 79 -22.71 30.01 -15.47
N HIS A 80 -22.85 30.54 -16.69
CA HIS A 80 -22.32 31.86 -17.04
C HIS A 80 -23.02 33.02 -16.31
N ARG A 81 -22.24 34.02 -15.86
CA ARG A 81 -22.72 35.20 -15.12
C ARG A 81 -23.86 35.95 -15.82
N THR A 82 -23.79 36.08 -17.15
CA THR A 82 -24.78 36.81 -17.96
C THR A 82 -26.10 36.05 -18.07
N GLN A 83 -26.05 34.72 -18.10
CA GLN A 83 -27.24 33.88 -18.12
C GLN A 83 -27.95 33.88 -16.76
N VAL A 84 -27.18 33.83 -15.67
CA VAL A 84 -27.71 33.95 -14.31
C VAL A 84 -28.39 35.31 -14.11
N TRP A 85 -27.72 36.41 -14.50
CA TRP A 85 -28.29 37.75 -14.40
C TRP A 85 -29.60 37.87 -15.18
N ARG A 86 -29.64 37.41 -16.45
CA ARG A 86 -30.86 37.43 -17.27
C ARG A 86 -31.98 36.58 -16.66
N ALA A 87 -31.65 35.42 -16.10
CA ALA A 87 -32.64 34.55 -15.47
C ALA A 87 -33.25 35.21 -14.22
N LEU A 88 -32.42 35.81 -13.35
CA LEU A 88 -32.90 36.47 -12.13
C LEU A 88 -33.65 37.78 -12.44
N ALA A 89 -33.29 38.51 -13.50
CA ALA A 89 -34.01 39.71 -13.94
C ALA A 89 -35.49 39.46 -14.25
N LEU A 90 -35.87 38.24 -14.63
CA LEU A 90 -37.27 37.87 -14.86
C LEU A 90 -38.13 37.91 -13.59
N LEU A 91 -37.51 37.89 -12.41
CA LEU A 91 -38.22 37.98 -11.14
C LEU A 91 -38.48 39.42 -10.68
N ASP A 92 -37.82 40.42 -11.27
CA ASP A 92 -37.85 41.82 -10.77
C ASP A 92 -39.26 42.40 -10.76
N ASP A 93 -40.09 42.04 -11.74
CA ASP A 93 -41.49 42.48 -11.86
C ASP A 93 -42.49 41.49 -11.23
N SER A 94 -42.00 40.55 -10.40
CA SER A 94 -42.81 39.51 -9.75
C SER A 94 -42.86 39.70 -8.23
N PRO A 95 -43.86 39.13 -7.53
CA PRO A 95 -43.87 39.14 -6.05
C PRO A 95 -42.66 38.41 -5.43
N LEU A 96 -41.88 37.68 -6.24
CA LEU A 96 -40.67 36.95 -5.83
C LEU A 96 -39.37 37.71 -6.13
N ALA A 97 -39.42 39.00 -6.46
CA ALA A 97 -38.23 39.79 -6.79
C ALA A 97 -37.12 39.70 -5.73
N ALA A 98 -37.50 39.62 -4.45
CA ALA A 98 -36.60 39.50 -3.31
C ALA A 98 -36.37 38.05 -2.83
N LEU A 99 -36.87 37.03 -3.54
CA LEU A 99 -36.76 35.63 -3.10
C LEU A 99 -35.31 35.14 -3.08
N ILE A 100 -34.53 35.52 -4.09
CA ILE A 100 -33.11 35.16 -4.22
C ILE A 100 -32.28 36.41 -3.92
N GLU A 101 -31.58 36.36 -2.80
CA GLU A 101 -30.62 37.38 -2.42
C GLU A 101 -29.19 36.91 -2.75
N ALA A 102 -28.30 37.87 -2.98
CA ALA A 102 -26.90 37.59 -3.28
C ALA A 102 -26.01 38.79 -2.98
N SER A 103 -24.75 38.55 -2.61
CA SER A 103 -23.75 39.61 -2.46
C SER A 103 -23.43 40.28 -3.80
N ALA A 104 -23.45 39.49 -4.89
CA ALA A 104 -23.36 39.97 -6.26
C ALA A 104 -24.36 39.21 -7.13
N ARG A 105 -25.35 39.92 -7.66
CA ARG A 105 -26.53 39.36 -8.36
C ARG A 105 -26.21 38.34 -9.46
N SER A 106 -25.09 38.48 -10.18
CA SER A 106 -24.69 37.57 -11.26
C SER A 106 -23.67 36.50 -10.87
N SER A 107 -23.04 36.65 -9.71
CA SER A 107 -21.81 35.92 -9.34
C SER A 107 -21.94 35.15 -8.02
N GLY A 108 -22.94 35.49 -7.21
CA GLY A 108 -23.16 34.91 -5.89
C GLY A 108 -22.21 35.48 -4.84
N PRO A 109 -22.10 34.82 -3.68
CA PRO A 109 -22.91 33.66 -3.28
C PRO A 109 -24.39 34.05 -3.09
N PHE A 110 -25.29 33.07 -3.17
CA PHE A 110 -26.74 33.22 -3.25
C PHE A 110 -27.42 32.60 -2.02
N TRP A 111 -28.49 33.20 -1.53
CA TRP A 111 -29.33 32.63 -0.49
C TRP A 111 -30.81 32.97 -0.73
N LEU A 112 -31.70 32.24 -0.07
CA LEU A 112 -33.13 32.49 -0.13
C LEU A 112 -33.56 33.39 1.03
N ASN A 113 -34.43 34.35 0.74
CA ASN A 113 -35.09 35.14 1.78
C ASN A 113 -36.08 34.25 2.56
N GLY A 114 -35.73 33.91 3.80
CA GLY A 114 -36.50 32.95 4.60
C GLY A 114 -37.93 33.40 4.92
N ALA A 115 -38.15 34.71 5.11
CA ALA A 115 -39.48 35.25 5.39
C ALA A 115 -40.39 35.11 4.16
N LEU A 116 -39.90 35.51 2.98
CA LEU A 116 -40.66 35.35 1.73
C LEU A 116 -40.84 33.87 1.37
N LEU A 117 -39.82 33.04 1.57
CA LEU A 117 -39.90 31.60 1.30
C LEU A 117 -40.96 30.91 2.16
N SER A 118 -41.13 31.30 3.43
CA SER A 118 -42.15 30.71 4.31
C SER A 118 -43.59 30.94 3.85
N GLY A 119 -43.82 31.99 3.06
CA GLY A 119 -45.08 32.30 2.40
C GLY A 119 -45.23 31.67 1.02
N CYS A 120 -44.31 30.81 0.58
CA CYS A 120 -44.34 30.20 -0.76
C CYS A 120 -44.68 28.71 -0.69
N ARG A 121 -45.57 28.25 -1.58
CA ARG A 121 -45.76 26.83 -1.89
C ARG A 121 -45.13 26.55 -3.24
N VAL A 122 -44.15 25.65 -3.28
CA VAL A 122 -43.47 25.28 -4.53
C VAL A 122 -43.99 23.93 -5.02
N GLU A 123 -44.30 23.84 -6.30
CA GLU A 123 -44.82 22.63 -6.94
C GLU A 123 -44.04 22.24 -8.20
N ILE A 124 -43.95 20.93 -8.41
CA ILE A 124 -43.50 20.29 -9.64
C ILE A 124 -44.64 19.38 -10.09
N ASP A 125 -45.13 19.56 -11.32
CA ASP A 125 -46.23 18.76 -11.89
C ASP A 125 -47.50 18.69 -10.99
N GLY A 126 -47.76 19.75 -10.21
CA GLY A 126 -48.92 19.88 -9.32
C GLY A 126 -48.75 19.25 -7.93
N GLU A 127 -47.58 18.67 -7.64
CA GLU A 127 -47.24 18.14 -6.31
C GLU A 127 -46.24 19.04 -5.60
N ALA A 128 -46.28 19.08 -4.26
CA ALA A 128 -45.33 19.86 -3.47
C ALA A 128 -43.88 19.42 -3.73
N ALA A 129 -43.01 20.38 -4.02
CA ALA A 129 -41.62 20.14 -4.36
C ALA A 129 -40.78 19.87 -3.09
N THR A 130 -40.68 18.60 -2.70
CA THR A 130 -39.76 18.13 -1.64
C THR A 130 -38.32 18.04 -2.14
N GLY A 131 -37.33 17.99 -1.25
CA GLY A 131 -35.92 17.83 -1.62
C GLY A 131 -35.61 16.65 -2.53
N GLU A 132 -36.32 15.53 -2.37
CA GLU A 132 -36.18 14.37 -3.26
C GLU A 132 -36.78 14.63 -4.65
N ALA A 133 -37.95 15.28 -4.71
CA ALA A 133 -38.59 15.68 -5.96
C ALA A 133 -37.73 16.71 -6.72
N LEU A 134 -37.17 17.69 -6.01
CA LEU A 134 -36.22 18.66 -6.53
C LEU A 134 -34.95 18.00 -7.07
N ALA A 135 -34.38 17.03 -6.33
CA ALA A 135 -33.20 16.27 -6.77
C ALA A 135 -33.47 15.52 -8.08
N ARG A 136 -34.64 14.86 -8.18
CA ARG A 136 -35.08 14.14 -9.38
C ARG A 136 -35.26 15.08 -10.56
N TRP A 137 -35.95 16.21 -10.34
CA TRP A 137 -36.24 17.20 -11.37
C TRP A 137 -34.96 17.90 -11.88
N LEU A 138 -33.97 18.09 -11.01
CA LEU A 138 -32.63 18.57 -11.37
C LEU A 138 -31.75 17.53 -12.09
N GLY A 139 -32.24 16.29 -12.27
CA GLY A 139 -31.51 15.20 -12.91
C GLY A 139 -30.42 14.57 -12.04
N GLN A 140 -30.46 14.79 -10.72
CA GLN A 140 -29.48 14.24 -9.77
C GLN A 140 -29.76 12.80 -9.36
N GLN A 141 -30.96 12.27 -9.66
CA GLN A 141 -31.24 10.86 -9.47
C GLN A 141 -30.47 10.04 -10.50
N ARG A 142 -29.25 9.63 -10.13
CA ARG A 142 -28.69 8.37 -10.64
C ARG A 142 -29.68 7.28 -10.26
N PRO A 143 -30.10 6.38 -11.18
CA PRO A 143 -30.80 5.19 -10.76
C PRO A 143 -29.92 4.50 -9.72
N VAL A 144 -30.40 4.41 -8.48
CA VAL A 144 -29.80 3.57 -7.47
C VAL A 144 -30.05 2.15 -7.94
N ARG A 145 -29.15 1.65 -8.80
CA ARG A 145 -28.95 0.20 -8.86
C ARG A 145 -28.59 -0.18 -7.44
N ALA A 146 -29.41 -1.03 -6.81
CA ALA A 146 -28.94 -1.82 -5.68
C ALA A 146 -27.52 -2.29 -6.04
N PRO A 147 -26.50 -2.11 -5.18
CA PRO A 147 -25.17 -2.55 -5.49
C PRO A 147 -25.30 -4.00 -5.91
N ALA A 148 -25.04 -4.29 -7.18
CA ALA A 148 -25.04 -5.67 -7.65
C ALA A 148 -24.04 -6.36 -6.74
N ALA A 149 -24.50 -7.41 -6.03
CA ALA A 149 -23.62 -8.16 -5.15
C ALA A 149 -22.38 -8.51 -5.96
N ALA A 150 -21.20 -8.07 -5.48
CA ALA A 150 -19.96 -8.42 -6.15
C ALA A 150 -19.93 -9.95 -6.28
N PRO A 151 -19.65 -10.50 -7.47
CA PRO A 151 -19.62 -11.93 -7.65
C PRO A 151 -18.66 -12.55 -6.64
N LEU A 152 -19.11 -13.61 -5.96
CA LEU A 152 -18.25 -14.32 -5.02
C LEU A 152 -17.08 -14.94 -5.81
N LEU A 153 -15.89 -14.93 -5.21
CA LEU A 153 -14.75 -15.63 -5.79
C LEU A 153 -15.05 -17.14 -5.85
N PRO A 154 -14.78 -17.82 -6.98
CA PRO A 154 -14.92 -19.26 -7.05
C PRO A 154 -14.07 -19.97 -6.00
N LEU A 155 -14.62 -21.00 -5.36
CA LEU A 155 -13.93 -21.74 -4.29
C LEU A 155 -12.55 -22.25 -4.75
N ALA A 156 -12.49 -22.85 -5.95
CA ALA A 156 -11.24 -23.36 -6.52
C ALA A 156 -10.18 -22.27 -6.73
N TYR A 157 -10.61 -21.05 -7.11
CA TYR A 157 -9.71 -19.91 -7.22
C TYR A 157 -9.19 -19.48 -5.85
N ALA A 158 -10.08 -19.29 -4.87
CA ALA A 158 -9.71 -18.87 -3.52
C ALA A 158 -8.81 -19.90 -2.80
N GLU A 159 -9.13 -21.19 -2.91
CA GLU A 159 -8.32 -22.29 -2.36
C GLU A 159 -6.93 -22.33 -3.00
N ALA A 160 -6.84 -22.22 -4.32
CA ALA A 160 -5.56 -22.24 -5.02
C ALA A 160 -4.67 -21.05 -4.65
N LEU A 161 -5.24 -19.85 -4.47
CA LEU A 161 -4.51 -18.69 -3.96
C LEU A 161 -4.02 -18.91 -2.53
N ALA A 162 -4.89 -19.37 -1.63
CA ALA A 162 -4.53 -19.63 -0.24
C ALA A 162 -3.44 -20.70 -0.13
N ARG A 163 -3.52 -21.75 -0.95
CA ARG A 163 -2.50 -22.80 -1.07
C ARG A 163 -1.18 -22.24 -1.58
N ALA A 164 -1.21 -21.35 -2.58
CA ALA A 164 0.01 -20.72 -3.10
C ALA A 164 0.69 -19.84 -2.04
N ASP A 165 -0.09 -19.04 -1.29
CA ASP A 165 0.43 -18.21 -0.20
C ASP A 165 1.04 -19.09 0.92
N TYR A 166 0.34 -20.15 1.33
CA TYR A 166 0.85 -21.13 2.31
C TYR A 166 2.18 -21.79 1.87
N LEU A 167 2.29 -22.18 0.60
CA LEU A 167 3.51 -22.79 0.06
C LEU A 167 4.64 -21.76 -0.07
N LEU A 168 4.32 -20.52 -0.44
CA LEU A 168 5.27 -19.42 -0.53
C LEU A 168 5.91 -19.12 0.84
N ASP A 169 5.11 -19.05 1.90
CA ASP A 169 5.57 -18.81 3.28
C ASP A 169 6.52 -19.92 3.78
N ARG A 170 6.39 -21.14 3.24
CA ARG A 170 7.28 -22.27 3.55
C ARG A 170 8.53 -22.33 2.67
N GLY A 171 8.66 -21.40 1.71
CA GLY A 171 9.72 -21.37 0.72
C GLY A 171 9.58 -22.45 -0.37
N GLU A 172 8.39 -23.03 -0.53
CA GLU A 172 8.10 -24.04 -1.56
C GLU A 172 7.67 -23.35 -2.87
N LEU A 173 8.61 -22.62 -3.48
CA LEU A 173 8.33 -21.68 -4.57
C LEU A 173 7.77 -22.32 -5.85
N TYR A 174 8.31 -23.48 -6.26
CA TYR A 174 7.82 -24.19 -7.45
C TYR A 174 6.40 -24.76 -7.25
N PRO A 175 6.09 -25.47 -6.14
CA PRO A 175 4.72 -25.83 -5.79
C PRO A 175 3.78 -24.63 -5.72
N ALA A 176 4.20 -23.51 -5.12
CA ALA A 176 3.39 -22.29 -5.04
C ALA A 176 3.05 -21.75 -6.45
N ARG A 177 4.02 -21.73 -7.36
CA ARG A 177 3.81 -21.36 -8.77
C ARG A 177 2.80 -22.28 -9.46
N LEU A 178 2.90 -23.59 -9.24
CA LEU A 178 1.97 -24.57 -9.80
C LEU A 178 0.54 -24.35 -9.28
N ALA A 179 0.38 -24.04 -8.00
CA ALA A 179 -0.93 -23.70 -7.43
C ALA A 179 -1.55 -22.46 -8.11
N LEU A 180 -0.76 -21.42 -8.40
CA LEU A 180 -1.26 -20.26 -9.16
C LEU A 180 -1.61 -20.58 -10.62
N GLN A 181 -0.88 -21.50 -11.26
CA GLN A 181 -1.24 -21.98 -12.60
C GLN A 181 -2.59 -22.71 -12.60
N GLN A 182 -2.89 -23.44 -11.53
CA GLN A 182 -4.19 -24.10 -11.33
C GLN A 182 -5.31 -23.10 -11.03
N ALA A 183 -5.00 -21.94 -10.45
CA ALA A 183 -5.98 -20.87 -10.19
C ALA A 183 -6.42 -20.14 -11.48
N ALA A 184 -5.55 -20.04 -12.48
CA ALA A 184 -5.77 -19.19 -13.66
C ALA A 184 -7.06 -19.51 -14.45
N PRO A 185 -7.44 -20.78 -14.70
CA PRO A 185 -8.70 -21.11 -15.37
C PRO A 185 -9.96 -20.75 -14.57
N HIS A 186 -9.83 -20.48 -13.28
CA HIS A 186 -10.93 -20.17 -12.36
C HIS A 186 -11.08 -18.67 -12.09
N VAL A 187 -10.33 -17.81 -12.78
CA VAL A 187 -10.53 -16.35 -12.70
C VAL A 187 -11.90 -16.01 -13.30
N PRO A 188 -12.78 -15.30 -12.56
CA PRO A 188 -14.08 -14.92 -13.08
C PRO A 188 -13.97 -14.05 -14.34
N PRO A 189 -14.75 -14.31 -15.40
CA PRO A 189 -14.72 -13.51 -16.61
C PRO A 189 -15.06 -12.03 -16.33
N GLY A 190 -14.17 -11.12 -16.73
CA GLY A 190 -14.35 -9.68 -16.56
C GLY A 190 -14.06 -9.14 -15.15
N ASP A 191 -13.56 -9.99 -14.23
CA ASP A 191 -13.10 -9.56 -12.91
C ASP A 191 -11.62 -9.16 -12.95
N ASP A 192 -11.37 -7.89 -13.27
CA ASP A 192 -10.03 -7.32 -13.36
C ASP A 192 -9.30 -7.31 -12.01
N ALA A 193 -10.03 -7.32 -10.88
CA ALA A 193 -9.44 -7.35 -9.55
C ALA A 193 -8.92 -8.75 -9.20
N ALA A 194 -9.69 -9.80 -9.51
CA ALA A 194 -9.23 -11.18 -9.37
C ALA A 194 -8.04 -11.47 -10.31
N ALA A 195 -8.07 -10.97 -11.55
CA ALA A 195 -6.93 -11.09 -12.46
C ALA A 195 -5.68 -10.40 -11.90
N ALA A 196 -5.81 -9.15 -11.40
CA ALA A 196 -4.71 -8.42 -10.78
C ALA A 196 -4.16 -9.13 -9.53
N ALA A 197 -5.04 -9.67 -8.67
CA ALA A 197 -4.64 -10.39 -7.46
C ALA A 197 -3.85 -11.66 -7.77
N LEU A 198 -4.19 -12.37 -8.85
CA LEU A 198 -3.43 -13.51 -9.35
C LEU A 198 -2.07 -13.07 -9.89
N GLY A 199 -2.05 -12.06 -10.77
CA GLY A 199 -0.82 -11.51 -11.36
C GLY A 199 0.18 -11.02 -10.32
N LEU A 200 -0.29 -10.32 -9.27
CA LEU A 200 0.56 -9.89 -8.15
C LEU A 200 1.25 -11.07 -7.44
N ARG A 201 0.54 -12.17 -7.22
CA ARG A 201 1.12 -13.38 -6.60
C ARG A 201 2.12 -14.06 -7.52
N ARG A 202 1.81 -14.16 -8.83
CA ARG A 202 2.75 -14.69 -9.83
C ARG A 202 4.03 -13.85 -9.87
N ALA A 203 3.91 -12.53 -9.89
CA ALA A 203 5.04 -11.60 -9.83
C ALA A 203 5.87 -11.76 -8.54
N ARG A 204 5.22 -11.85 -7.37
CA ARG A 204 5.92 -12.07 -6.08
C ARG A 204 6.71 -13.39 -6.07
N ILE A 205 6.13 -14.47 -6.61
CA ILE A 205 6.80 -15.77 -6.72
C ILE A 205 7.95 -15.72 -7.72
N ALA A 206 7.75 -15.12 -8.91
CA ALA A 206 8.79 -14.95 -9.92
C ALA A 206 10.01 -14.21 -9.37
N ARG A 207 9.78 -13.11 -8.64
CA ARG A 207 10.81 -12.37 -7.91
C ARG A 207 11.56 -13.28 -6.92
N ARG A 208 10.84 -14.06 -6.10
CA ARG A 208 11.46 -14.96 -5.11
C ARG A 208 12.27 -16.10 -5.75
N LEU A 209 11.87 -16.54 -6.94
CA LEU A 209 12.61 -17.53 -7.75
C LEU A 209 13.83 -16.92 -8.47
N GLY A 210 13.94 -15.59 -8.54
CA GLY A 210 14.92 -14.92 -9.42
C GLY A 210 14.59 -15.08 -10.91
N ASP A 211 13.35 -15.42 -11.25
CA ASP A 211 12.88 -15.50 -12.64
C ASP A 211 12.47 -14.09 -13.11
N TRP A 212 13.48 -13.30 -13.45
CA TRP A 212 13.30 -11.88 -13.78
C TRP A 212 12.53 -11.65 -15.08
N ALA A 213 12.63 -12.58 -16.04
CA ALA A 213 11.86 -12.53 -17.28
C ALA A 213 10.36 -12.72 -16.98
N ALA A 214 10.00 -13.75 -16.21
CA ALA A 214 8.62 -13.95 -15.79
C ALA A 214 8.10 -12.76 -14.97
N LEU A 215 8.91 -12.19 -14.06
CA LEU A 215 8.53 -10.99 -13.32
C LEU A 215 8.21 -9.81 -14.27
N GLN A 216 9.06 -9.59 -15.29
CA GLN A 216 8.85 -8.50 -16.24
C GLN A 216 7.57 -8.68 -17.07
N ASP A 217 7.26 -9.91 -17.48
CA ASP A 217 6.03 -10.23 -18.20
C ASP A 217 4.79 -9.97 -17.33
N GLU A 218 4.80 -10.41 -16.08
CA GLU A 218 3.71 -10.14 -15.12
C GLU A 218 3.53 -8.65 -14.85
N LEU A 219 4.62 -7.88 -14.73
CA LEU A 219 4.56 -6.43 -14.57
C LEU A 219 3.94 -5.74 -15.79
N ARG A 220 4.21 -6.25 -17.00
CA ARG A 220 3.60 -5.74 -18.23
C ARG A 220 2.09 -5.98 -18.24
N GLU A 221 1.65 -7.19 -17.89
CA GLU A 221 0.22 -7.53 -17.78
C GLU A 221 -0.48 -6.67 -16.72
N LEU A 222 0.09 -6.55 -15.51
CA LEU A 222 -0.47 -5.71 -14.44
C LEU A 222 -0.51 -4.22 -14.83
N GLY A 223 0.46 -3.75 -15.60
CA GLY A 223 0.46 -2.39 -16.17
C GLY A 223 -0.72 -2.15 -17.12
N GLN A 224 -1.10 -3.15 -17.92
CA GLN A 224 -2.29 -3.07 -18.77
C GLN A 224 -3.57 -3.02 -17.93
N THR A 225 -3.67 -3.83 -16.87
CA THR A 225 -4.80 -3.81 -15.94
C THR A 225 -4.95 -2.46 -15.24
N LEU A 226 -3.84 -1.80 -14.87
CA LEU A 226 -3.85 -0.46 -14.27
C LEU A 226 -4.40 0.64 -15.19
N ASN A 227 -4.26 0.47 -16.51
CA ASN A 227 -4.77 1.41 -17.50
C ASN A 227 -6.25 1.17 -17.84
N ASN A 228 -6.84 0.08 -17.34
CA ASN A 228 -8.26 -0.20 -17.50
C ASN A 228 -9.10 0.59 -16.48
N GLY A 229 -10.07 1.36 -16.96
CA GLY A 229 -10.92 2.23 -16.14
C GLY A 229 -11.92 1.51 -15.23
N ARG A 230 -12.02 0.17 -15.32
CA ARG A 230 -12.98 -0.65 -14.56
C ARG A 230 -12.65 -0.80 -13.08
N LEU A 231 -11.37 -0.69 -12.69
CA LEU A 231 -10.99 -0.75 -11.28
C LEU A 231 -11.37 0.53 -10.53
N PRO A 232 -12.00 0.44 -9.35
CA PRO A 232 -12.17 1.55 -8.42
C PRO A 232 -10.87 2.32 -8.16
N ARG A 233 -10.97 3.65 -8.03
CA ARG A 233 -9.81 4.53 -7.79
C ARG A 233 -8.93 4.12 -6.60
N PRO A 234 -9.47 3.76 -5.41
CA PRO A 234 -8.61 3.35 -4.28
C PRO A 234 -7.84 2.06 -4.55
N GLU A 235 -8.50 1.04 -5.10
CA GLU A 235 -7.88 -0.24 -5.47
C GLU A 235 -6.80 -0.05 -6.54
N ARG A 236 -7.06 0.79 -7.54
CA ARG A 236 -6.07 1.14 -8.57
C ARG A 236 -4.85 1.85 -7.99
N ARG A 237 -5.02 2.74 -6.99
CA ARG A 237 -3.88 3.38 -6.29
C ARG A 237 -3.04 2.34 -5.54
N GLN A 238 -3.68 1.43 -4.80
CA GLN A 238 -2.99 0.35 -4.09
C GLN A 238 -2.25 -0.60 -5.04
N LEU A 239 -2.91 -1.03 -6.12
CA LEU A 239 -2.31 -1.88 -7.14
C LEU A 239 -1.09 -1.20 -7.78
N ARG A 240 -1.20 0.10 -8.10
CA ARG A 240 -0.09 0.88 -8.68
C ARG A 240 1.11 0.90 -7.75
N ALA A 241 0.90 1.12 -6.45
CA ALA A 241 1.98 1.10 -5.47
C ALA A 241 2.66 -0.28 -5.38
N ARG A 242 1.88 -1.37 -5.36
CA ARG A 242 2.41 -2.75 -5.34
C ARG A 242 3.24 -3.06 -6.60
N VAL A 243 2.75 -2.64 -7.77
CA VAL A 243 3.47 -2.78 -9.05
C VAL A 243 4.77 -1.97 -9.04
N ALA A 244 4.77 -0.74 -8.52
CA ALA A 244 5.97 0.09 -8.42
C ALA A 244 7.05 -0.56 -7.52
N ILE A 245 6.67 -1.13 -6.38
CA ILE A 245 7.59 -1.87 -5.49
C ILE A 245 8.15 -3.11 -6.19
N LEU A 246 7.32 -3.87 -6.91
CA LEU A 246 7.79 -5.03 -7.69
C LEU A 246 8.70 -4.63 -8.85
N ALA A 247 8.44 -3.49 -9.51
CA ALA A 247 9.31 -2.94 -10.53
C ALA A 247 10.66 -2.48 -9.95
N ALA A 248 10.66 -1.86 -8.77
CA ALA A 248 11.89 -1.52 -8.05
C ALA A 248 12.72 -2.77 -7.70
N TRP A 249 12.05 -3.87 -7.33
CA TRP A 249 12.72 -5.17 -7.16
C TRP A 249 13.38 -5.67 -8.45
N HIS A 250 12.76 -5.46 -9.62
CA HIS A 250 13.37 -5.82 -10.89
C HIS A 250 14.62 -4.98 -11.19
N TRP A 251 14.56 -3.65 -11.02
CA TRP A 251 15.73 -2.77 -11.18
C TRP A 251 16.88 -3.16 -10.24
N PHE A 252 16.56 -3.38 -8.97
CA PHE A 252 17.56 -3.75 -7.97
C PHE A 252 18.11 -5.17 -8.19
N GLY A 253 17.23 -6.17 -8.28
CA GLY A 253 17.61 -7.58 -8.28
C GLY A 253 18.05 -8.13 -9.63
N SER A 254 17.42 -7.71 -10.74
CA SER A 254 17.77 -8.18 -12.09
C SER A 254 18.92 -7.38 -12.69
N LEU A 255 18.87 -6.05 -12.55
CA LEU A 255 19.80 -5.14 -13.24
C LEU A 255 20.95 -4.69 -12.33
N GLY A 256 20.87 -4.96 -11.02
CA GLY A 256 21.88 -4.51 -10.05
C GLY A 256 21.90 -3.00 -9.85
N GLN A 257 20.81 -2.30 -10.19
CA GLN A 257 20.76 -0.85 -10.23
C GLN A 257 20.02 -0.29 -9.01
N ALA A 258 20.77 0.05 -7.98
CA ALA A 258 20.22 0.55 -6.72
C ALA A 258 19.60 1.95 -6.84
N ALA A 259 20.23 2.91 -7.53
CA ALA A 259 19.68 4.27 -7.63
C ALA A 259 18.35 4.33 -8.40
N PRO A 260 18.20 3.72 -9.59
CA PRO A 260 16.91 3.66 -10.28
C PRO A 260 15.82 2.91 -9.50
N ALA A 261 16.20 1.90 -8.70
CA ALA A 261 15.26 1.23 -7.81
C ALA A 261 14.75 2.17 -6.70
N LEU A 262 15.61 3.03 -6.15
CA LEU A 262 15.22 4.04 -5.18
C LEU A 262 14.26 5.07 -5.80
N ASP A 263 14.56 5.56 -7.01
CA ASP A 263 13.70 6.51 -7.72
C ASP A 263 12.28 5.94 -7.90
N LYS A 264 12.18 4.64 -8.26
CA LYS A 264 10.89 3.93 -8.39
C LYS A 264 10.14 3.77 -7.06
N LEU A 265 10.85 3.68 -5.94
CA LEU A 265 10.23 3.60 -4.61
C LEU A 265 9.75 4.96 -4.13
N ASP A 266 10.46 6.03 -4.48
CA ASP A 266 10.10 7.40 -4.11
C ASP A 266 8.92 7.93 -4.96
N GLU A 267 8.60 7.29 -6.09
CA GLU A 267 7.35 7.50 -6.86
C GLU A 267 6.08 6.96 -6.14
N VAL A 268 6.24 6.16 -5.07
CA VAL A 268 5.09 5.56 -4.37
C VAL A 268 4.41 6.58 -3.46
N ASP A 269 3.12 6.76 -3.68
CA ASP A 269 2.25 7.70 -2.98
C ASP A 269 2.21 7.47 -1.45
N PRO A 270 2.65 8.45 -0.63
CA PRO A 270 2.71 8.32 0.83
C PRO A 270 1.35 8.04 1.49
N ASP A 271 0.25 8.58 0.95
CA ASP A 271 -1.08 8.35 1.52
C ASP A 271 -1.50 6.87 1.42
N VAL A 272 -1.06 6.21 0.34
CA VAL A 272 -1.34 4.79 0.11
C VAL A 272 -0.52 3.94 1.08
N LEU A 273 0.73 4.32 1.36
CA LEU A 273 1.58 3.68 2.37
C LEU A 273 1.04 3.90 3.81
N ALA A 274 0.45 5.05 4.07
CA ALA A 274 -0.16 5.36 5.37
C ALA A 274 -1.38 4.46 5.66
N ALA A 275 -2.13 4.07 4.63
CA ALA A 275 -3.35 3.27 4.76
C ALA A 275 -3.13 1.74 4.81
N ASP A 276 -1.99 1.22 4.35
CA ASP A 276 -1.73 -0.23 4.26
C ASP A 276 -0.37 -0.60 4.90
N SER A 277 -0.41 -1.23 6.08
CA SER A 277 0.78 -1.66 6.81
C SER A 277 1.59 -2.75 6.09
N THR A 278 0.93 -3.61 5.30
CA THR A 278 1.62 -4.63 4.51
C THR A 278 2.42 -3.96 3.39
N LEU A 279 1.81 -2.99 2.72
CA LEU A 279 2.46 -2.22 1.67
C LEU A 279 3.63 -1.38 2.22
N ARG A 280 3.45 -0.75 3.38
CA ARG A 280 4.52 0.00 4.06
C ARG A 280 5.70 -0.90 4.44
N CYS A 281 5.42 -2.11 4.91
CA CYS A 281 6.42 -3.12 5.17
C CYS A 281 7.21 -3.48 3.90
N ASP A 282 6.52 -3.87 2.82
CA ASP A 282 7.16 -4.26 1.56
C ASP A 282 8.01 -3.13 0.96
N HIS A 283 7.50 -1.89 0.99
CA HIS A 283 8.21 -0.69 0.53
C HIS A 283 9.44 -0.39 1.38
N GLY A 284 9.28 -0.24 2.69
CA GLY A 284 10.35 0.13 3.61
C GLY A 284 11.47 -0.91 3.64
N ASN A 285 11.13 -2.19 3.53
CA ASN A 285 12.10 -3.28 3.51
C ASN A 285 13.00 -3.20 2.27
N LEU A 286 12.42 -3.07 1.06
CA LEU A 286 13.23 -2.91 -0.15
C LEU A 286 14.01 -1.58 -0.14
N ARG A 287 13.36 -0.48 0.23
CA ARG A 287 14.00 0.84 0.29
C ARG A 287 15.22 0.82 1.19
N GLY A 288 15.12 0.19 2.35
CA GLY A 288 16.22 0.03 3.27
C GLY A 288 17.39 -0.79 2.71
N ILE A 289 17.11 -1.89 2.01
CA ILE A 289 18.13 -2.70 1.33
C ILE A 289 18.85 -1.89 0.25
N VAL A 290 18.10 -1.15 -0.58
CA VAL A 290 18.64 -0.31 -1.65
C VAL A 290 19.52 0.80 -1.08
N LEU A 291 19.05 1.49 -0.05
CA LEU A 291 19.80 2.56 0.62
C LEU A 291 21.08 2.05 1.28
N ARG A 292 21.08 0.84 1.84
CA ARG A 292 22.30 0.20 2.39
C ARG A 292 23.36 0.07 1.30
N ASP A 293 23.00 -0.45 0.13
CA ASP A 293 23.97 -0.67 -0.94
C ASP A 293 24.48 0.65 -1.52
N LEU A 294 23.62 1.67 -1.62
CA LEU A 294 24.03 3.02 -2.00
C LEU A 294 24.96 3.65 -0.95
N ALA A 295 24.65 3.49 0.34
CA ALA A 295 25.47 3.99 1.44
C ALA A 295 26.88 3.39 1.38
N ILE A 296 26.99 2.07 1.22
CA ILE A 296 28.28 1.37 1.12
C ILE A 296 29.04 1.80 -0.13
N ALA A 297 28.38 1.87 -1.28
CA ALA A 297 29.02 2.27 -2.54
C ALA A 297 29.55 3.71 -2.51
N ARG A 298 28.90 4.60 -1.75
CA ARG A 298 29.23 6.03 -1.68
C ARG A 298 30.02 6.42 -0.43
N GLY A 299 30.17 5.53 0.54
CA GLY A 299 30.71 5.86 1.86
C GLY A 299 29.83 6.86 2.63
N ASP A 300 28.51 6.80 2.47
CA ASP A 300 27.58 7.83 2.96
C ASP A 300 26.84 7.38 4.23
N ALA A 301 27.22 7.96 5.37
CA ALA A 301 26.62 7.68 6.67
C ALA A 301 25.17 8.16 6.81
N ALA A 302 24.76 9.20 6.08
CA ALA A 302 23.38 9.68 6.10
C ALA A 302 22.46 8.68 5.38
N LEU A 303 22.90 8.12 4.25
CA LEU A 303 22.18 7.03 3.59
C LEU A 303 22.14 5.76 4.45
N ALA A 304 23.22 5.47 5.19
CA ALA A 304 23.24 4.37 6.15
C ALA A 304 22.18 4.55 7.25
N ALA A 305 22.07 5.75 7.82
CA ALA A 305 21.02 6.05 8.81
C ALA A 305 19.60 5.92 8.22
N GLN A 306 19.38 6.42 6.99
CA GLN A 306 18.10 6.28 6.30
C GLN A 306 17.74 4.81 5.98
N SER A 307 18.75 3.99 5.65
CA SER A 307 18.58 2.55 5.44
C SER A 307 18.06 1.87 6.70
N LEU A 308 18.71 2.10 7.84
CA LEU A 308 18.31 1.52 9.13
C LEU A 308 16.93 2.01 9.57
N ALA A 309 16.62 3.30 9.40
CA ALA A 309 15.30 3.83 9.68
C ALA A 309 14.21 3.17 8.83
N SER A 310 14.46 2.97 7.53
CA SER A 310 13.52 2.31 6.62
C SER A 310 13.28 0.84 7.00
N LEU A 311 14.34 0.11 7.38
CA LEU A 311 14.23 -1.29 7.84
C LEU A 311 13.53 -1.41 9.20
N GLY A 312 13.81 -0.48 10.13
CA GLY A 312 13.13 -0.42 11.42
C GLY A 312 11.63 -0.16 11.29
N GLU A 313 11.23 0.77 10.42
CA GLU A 313 9.82 1.03 10.15
C GLU A 313 9.14 -0.13 9.40
N ALA A 314 9.86 -0.81 8.50
CA ALA A 314 9.36 -2.03 7.85
C ALA A 314 9.08 -3.15 8.86
N LEU A 315 10.01 -3.38 9.80
CA LEU A 315 9.83 -4.34 10.89
C LEU A 315 8.62 -3.99 11.76
N ARG A 316 8.48 -2.71 12.14
CA ARG A 316 7.32 -2.23 12.90
C ARG A 316 6.01 -2.46 12.12
N SER A 317 6.02 -2.16 10.83
CA SER A 317 4.87 -2.36 9.94
C SER A 317 4.48 -3.83 9.82
N ALA A 318 5.46 -4.74 9.71
CA ALA A 318 5.22 -6.19 9.72
C ALA A 318 4.58 -6.67 11.03
N SER A 319 5.05 -6.13 12.17
CA SER A 319 4.49 -6.42 13.48
C SER A 319 3.05 -5.92 13.59
N LEU A 320 2.76 -4.70 13.14
CA LEU A 320 1.40 -4.12 13.16
C LEU A 320 0.44 -4.86 12.22
N ALA A 321 0.94 -5.34 11.08
CA ALA A 321 0.17 -6.15 10.14
C ALA A 321 -0.10 -7.59 10.64
N GLY A 322 0.57 -8.02 11.72
CA GLY A 322 0.46 -9.39 12.22
C GLY A 322 0.95 -10.43 11.22
N LEU A 323 2.04 -10.14 10.50
CA LEU A 323 2.59 -10.99 9.44
C LEU A 323 3.92 -11.65 9.87
N PRO A 324 3.91 -12.90 10.38
CA PRO A 324 5.13 -13.56 10.88
C PRO A 324 6.24 -13.73 9.82
N ASP A 325 5.89 -14.06 8.58
CA ASP A 325 6.87 -14.17 7.46
C ASP A 325 7.54 -12.82 7.17
N ALA A 326 6.75 -11.76 7.03
CA ALA A 326 7.28 -10.43 6.79
C ALA A 326 8.16 -9.94 7.95
N LEU A 327 7.77 -10.24 9.20
CA LEU A 327 8.55 -9.90 10.39
C LEU A 327 9.90 -10.64 10.40
N GLN A 328 9.89 -11.93 10.05
CA GLN A 328 11.09 -12.76 9.93
C GLN A 328 12.05 -12.20 8.89
N VAL A 329 11.54 -11.90 7.68
CA VAL A 329 12.34 -11.36 6.58
C VAL A 329 12.90 -9.98 6.94
N CYS A 330 12.09 -9.09 7.52
CA CYS A 330 12.55 -7.76 7.93
C CYS A 330 13.64 -7.83 9.01
N ALA A 331 13.51 -8.73 9.99
CA ALA A 331 14.52 -8.94 11.02
C ALA A 331 15.85 -9.44 10.42
N ALA A 332 15.78 -10.38 9.45
CA ALA A 332 16.97 -10.85 8.73
C ALA A 332 17.65 -9.71 7.94
N ASN A 333 16.86 -8.89 7.23
CA ASN A 333 17.38 -7.80 6.42
C ASN A 333 17.96 -6.66 7.27
N LEU A 334 17.34 -6.34 8.41
CA LEU A 334 17.87 -5.37 9.37
C LEU A 334 19.21 -5.85 9.96
N SER A 335 19.28 -7.11 10.39
CA SER A 335 20.53 -7.72 10.83
C SER A 335 21.63 -7.65 9.75
N HIS A 336 21.28 -8.05 8.53
CA HIS A 336 22.23 -8.02 7.42
C HIS A 336 22.70 -6.59 7.11
N ALA A 337 21.81 -5.60 7.14
CA ALA A 337 22.17 -4.20 6.93
C ALA A 337 23.12 -3.68 8.01
N LEU A 338 22.82 -3.93 9.29
CA LEU A 338 23.70 -3.57 10.40
C LEU A 338 25.09 -4.19 10.23
N GLY A 339 25.18 -5.49 9.93
CA GLY A 339 26.46 -6.15 9.71
C GLY A 339 27.29 -5.55 8.57
N ARG A 340 26.63 -5.27 7.44
CA ARG A 340 27.31 -4.71 6.25
C ARG A 340 27.74 -3.25 6.46
N LEU A 341 26.95 -2.46 7.18
CA LEU A 341 27.30 -1.09 7.52
C LEU A 341 28.40 -1.03 8.59
N ALA A 342 28.42 -1.98 9.53
CA ALA A 342 29.52 -2.14 10.49
C ALA A 342 30.83 -2.49 9.77
N GLU A 343 30.80 -3.46 8.86
CA GLU A 343 31.95 -3.86 8.02
C GLU A 343 32.48 -2.68 7.20
N ALA A 344 31.60 -1.79 6.71
CA ALA A 344 31.96 -0.59 5.98
C ALA A 344 32.34 0.61 6.85
N ALA A 345 32.34 0.47 8.19
CA ALA A 345 32.55 1.57 9.15
C ALA A 345 31.62 2.78 8.95
N LEU A 346 30.36 2.53 8.56
CA LEU A 346 29.33 3.54 8.31
C LEU A 346 28.31 3.69 9.46
N LEU A 347 28.46 2.91 10.52
CA LEU A 347 27.64 3.04 11.73
C LEU A 347 28.21 4.12 12.66
N PRO A 348 27.36 4.88 13.35
CA PRO A 348 27.83 5.81 14.37
C PRO A 348 28.47 5.06 15.54
N THR A 349 29.48 5.66 16.17
CA THR A 349 30.25 5.05 17.28
C THR A 349 29.38 4.66 18.47
N ASP A 350 28.42 5.51 18.83
CA ASP A 350 27.45 5.26 19.91
C ASP A 350 26.15 4.58 19.41
N GLY A 351 26.22 4.01 18.20
CA GLY A 351 25.10 3.40 17.51
C GLY A 351 24.90 1.91 17.78
N PRO A 352 23.94 1.28 17.09
CA PRO A 352 23.77 -0.17 17.13
C PRO A 352 25.02 -0.89 16.60
N GLY A 353 25.38 -1.99 17.25
CA GLY A 353 26.59 -2.76 16.94
C GLY A 353 26.33 -4.13 16.30
N VAL A 354 27.39 -4.93 16.19
CA VAL A 354 27.31 -6.33 15.70
C VAL A 354 26.43 -7.18 16.62
N GLU A 355 26.42 -6.93 17.92
CA GLU A 355 25.52 -7.64 18.84
C GLU A 355 24.03 -7.36 18.54
N ASP A 356 23.67 -6.13 18.19
CA ASP A 356 22.30 -5.79 17.81
C ASP A 356 21.91 -6.49 16.50
N ALA A 357 22.85 -6.53 15.53
CA ALA A 357 22.66 -7.30 14.31
C ALA A 357 22.40 -8.79 14.61
N LEU A 358 23.12 -9.37 15.58
CA LEU A 358 22.91 -10.75 16.01
C LEU A 358 21.58 -10.96 16.73
N ARG A 359 21.14 -10.03 17.58
CA ARG A 359 19.82 -10.10 18.24
C ARG A 359 18.69 -10.17 17.23
N TRP A 360 18.71 -9.32 16.19
CA TRP A 360 17.72 -9.36 15.12
C TRP A 360 17.78 -10.65 14.30
N LEU A 361 18.98 -11.19 14.08
CA LEU A 361 19.12 -12.45 13.36
C LEU A 361 18.62 -13.65 14.15
N LEU A 362 18.88 -13.68 15.46
CA LEU A 362 18.38 -14.70 16.37
C LEU A 362 16.85 -14.68 16.41
N LEU A 363 16.24 -13.49 16.45
CA LEU A 363 14.79 -13.35 16.31
C LEU A 363 14.31 -13.96 14.98
N SER A 364 14.91 -13.57 13.86
CA SER A 364 14.59 -14.10 12.54
C SER A 364 14.66 -15.64 12.49
N ASP A 365 15.72 -16.24 13.03
CA ASP A 365 15.90 -17.69 13.05
C ASP A 365 14.87 -18.40 13.95
N ALA A 366 14.56 -17.80 15.11
CA ALA A 366 13.49 -18.28 15.98
C ALA A 366 12.11 -18.18 15.34
N LEU A 367 11.85 -17.13 14.54
CA LEU A 367 10.62 -17.00 13.76
C LEU A 367 10.53 -18.09 12.68
N CYS A 368 11.62 -18.40 11.97
CA CYS A 368 11.64 -19.54 11.04
C CYS A 368 11.29 -20.87 11.74
N ALA A 369 11.88 -21.12 12.91
CA ALA A 369 11.70 -22.37 13.64
C ALA A 369 10.27 -22.54 14.18
N ARG A 370 9.73 -21.53 14.87
CA ARG A 370 8.42 -21.61 15.54
C ARG A 370 7.25 -21.71 14.57
N TRP A 371 7.28 -20.91 13.50
CA TRP A 371 6.19 -20.85 12.51
C TRP A 371 6.41 -21.76 11.31
N GLN A 372 7.48 -22.58 11.32
CA GLN A 372 7.86 -23.47 10.22
C GLN A 372 7.98 -22.74 8.86
N LEU A 373 8.38 -21.46 8.88
CA LEU A 373 8.59 -20.59 7.72
C LEU A 373 9.90 -20.99 7.03
N GLY A 374 9.87 -22.14 6.37
CA GLY A 374 11.06 -22.88 6.00
C GLY A 374 11.73 -23.45 7.25
N ARG A 375 11.73 -24.78 7.42
CA ARG A 375 12.26 -25.51 8.61
C ARG A 375 13.64 -25.06 9.14
N SER A 376 14.42 -24.37 8.31
CA SER A 376 15.69 -23.70 8.64
C SER A 376 16.04 -22.72 7.52
N SER A 377 16.57 -21.54 7.87
CA SER A 377 17.08 -20.58 6.89
C SER A 377 18.60 -20.72 6.77
N LEU A 378 19.06 -21.30 5.64
CA LEU A 378 20.50 -21.35 5.34
C LEU A 378 21.08 -19.94 5.26
N LEU A 379 20.31 -18.98 4.73
CA LEU A 379 20.73 -17.59 4.64
C LEU A 379 20.92 -16.95 6.01
N ASN A 380 20.04 -17.23 6.98
CA ASN A 380 20.26 -16.78 8.36
C ASN A 380 21.55 -17.37 8.94
N THR A 381 21.85 -18.62 8.61
CA THR A 381 23.10 -19.26 9.07
C THR A 381 24.33 -18.59 8.46
N ILE A 382 24.29 -18.27 7.15
CA ILE A 382 25.34 -17.49 6.47
C ILE A 382 25.55 -16.14 7.19
N PHE A 383 24.48 -15.40 7.46
CA PHE A 383 24.56 -14.11 8.14
C PHE A 383 25.11 -14.25 9.57
N LEU A 384 24.73 -15.31 10.28
CA LEU A 384 25.15 -15.55 11.66
C LEU A 384 26.64 -15.85 11.72
N LEU A 385 27.13 -16.75 10.86
CA LEU A 385 28.55 -17.08 10.79
C LEU A 385 29.38 -15.86 10.39
N ARG A 386 28.90 -15.05 9.44
CA ARG A 386 29.58 -13.82 9.02
C ARG A 386 29.63 -12.78 10.14
N LEU A 387 28.53 -12.54 10.83
CA LEU A 387 28.47 -11.60 11.96
C LEU A 387 29.33 -12.06 13.13
N ALA A 388 29.36 -13.37 13.41
CA ALA A 388 30.23 -13.92 14.43
C ALA A 388 31.71 -13.67 14.10
N THR A 389 32.13 -13.88 12.85
CA THR A 389 33.48 -13.54 12.39
C THR A 389 33.75 -12.04 12.52
N LEU A 390 32.83 -11.18 12.06
CA LEU A 390 32.99 -9.73 12.13
C LEU A 390 33.11 -9.22 13.57
N GLY A 391 32.34 -9.81 14.50
CA GLY A 391 32.37 -9.46 15.92
C GLY A 391 33.46 -10.16 16.72
N GLY A 392 34.26 -11.04 16.12
CA GLY A 392 35.26 -11.85 16.84
C GLY A 392 34.65 -12.77 17.92
N LEU A 393 33.40 -13.22 17.71
CA LEU A 393 32.64 -13.99 18.69
C LEU A 393 32.87 -15.49 18.50
N ASN A 394 33.33 -16.16 19.56
CA ASN A 394 33.29 -17.62 19.60
C ASN A 394 31.87 -18.14 19.88
N PHE A 395 31.65 -19.45 19.66
CA PHE A 395 30.31 -20.03 19.80
C PHE A 395 29.74 -19.88 21.21
N ALA A 396 30.57 -19.99 22.25
CA ALA A 396 30.11 -19.83 23.63
C ALA A 396 29.59 -18.41 23.91
N ALA A 397 30.22 -17.38 23.34
CA ALA A 397 29.74 -16.00 23.44
C ALA A 397 28.42 -15.80 22.71
N LEU A 398 28.29 -16.33 21.49
CA LEU A 398 27.04 -16.30 20.75
C LEU A 398 25.92 -17.05 21.48
N GLN A 399 26.20 -18.23 22.04
CA GLN A 399 25.25 -19.01 22.80
C GLN A 399 24.75 -18.24 24.03
N ARG A 400 25.65 -17.56 24.76
CA ARG A 400 25.24 -16.71 25.89
C ARG A 400 24.32 -15.57 25.45
N LEU A 401 24.65 -14.88 24.36
CA LEU A 401 23.78 -13.86 23.79
C LEU A 401 22.39 -14.45 23.47
N ALA A 402 22.37 -15.57 22.76
CA ALA A 402 21.15 -16.28 22.36
C ALA A 402 20.30 -16.71 23.57
N THR A 403 20.91 -17.30 24.60
CA THR A 403 20.23 -17.68 25.85
C THR A 403 19.67 -16.47 26.60
N THR A 404 20.39 -15.34 26.65
CA THR A 404 19.94 -14.12 27.34
C THR A 404 18.70 -13.52 26.67
N GLN A 405 18.56 -13.71 25.36
CA GLN A 405 17.37 -13.31 24.59
C GLN A 405 16.23 -14.34 24.66
N GLY A 406 16.39 -15.45 25.39
CA GLY A 406 15.42 -16.55 25.43
C GLY A 406 15.35 -17.37 24.14
N LEU A 407 16.40 -17.33 23.32
CA LEU A 407 16.50 -17.94 21.99
C LEU A 407 17.72 -18.88 21.87
N PRO A 408 17.91 -19.86 22.76
CA PRO A 408 19.12 -20.70 22.74
C PRO A 408 19.29 -21.43 21.40
N LEU A 409 20.53 -21.49 20.89
CA LEU A 409 20.83 -22.25 19.68
C LEU A 409 20.89 -23.75 20.00
N PRO A 410 20.37 -24.62 19.11
CA PRO A 410 20.34 -26.07 19.32
C PRO A 410 21.65 -26.76 18.89
N ALA A 411 22.80 -26.20 19.26
CA ALA A 411 24.11 -26.71 18.85
C ALA A 411 25.17 -26.46 19.92
N THR A 412 26.30 -27.13 19.78
CA THR A 412 27.44 -27.05 20.71
C THR A 412 28.66 -26.31 20.14
N SER A 413 28.69 -26.11 18.81
CA SER A 413 29.72 -25.34 18.09
C SER A 413 29.13 -24.71 16.82
N PHE A 414 29.88 -23.82 16.16
CA PHE A 414 29.51 -23.32 14.84
C PHE A 414 29.51 -24.44 13.80
N GLY A 415 30.48 -25.35 13.88
CA GLY A 415 30.55 -26.53 13.04
C GLY A 415 29.31 -27.43 13.16
N ASP A 416 28.89 -27.73 14.38
CA ASP A 416 27.67 -28.51 14.68
C ASP A 416 26.41 -27.79 14.15
N LEU A 417 26.27 -26.49 14.44
CA LEU A 417 25.14 -25.69 13.95
C LEU A 417 25.05 -25.72 12.42
N ALA A 418 26.18 -25.47 11.74
CA ALA A 418 26.24 -25.49 10.28
C ALA A 418 25.91 -26.88 9.71
N ALA A 419 26.43 -27.96 10.31
CA ALA A 419 26.13 -29.32 9.90
C ALA A 419 24.63 -29.65 9.98
N GLN A 420 24.00 -29.32 11.10
CA GLN A 420 22.56 -29.53 11.31
C GLN A 420 21.73 -28.74 10.27
N ARG A 421 22.08 -27.47 10.05
CA ARG A 421 21.40 -26.61 9.08
C ARG A 421 21.58 -27.13 7.65
N TRP A 422 22.78 -27.54 7.28
CA TRP A 422 23.05 -28.14 5.97
C TRP A 422 22.26 -29.42 5.73
N ALA A 423 22.19 -30.30 6.73
CA ALA A 423 21.43 -31.55 6.67
C ALA A 423 19.92 -31.29 6.50
N SER A 424 19.37 -30.32 7.22
CA SER A 424 17.95 -29.95 7.13
C SER A 424 17.53 -29.39 5.77
N CYS A 425 18.49 -28.86 5.00
CA CYS A 425 18.26 -28.38 3.64
C CYS A 425 18.48 -29.45 2.56
N ARG A 426 18.90 -30.68 2.89
CA ARG A 426 19.35 -31.72 1.94
C ARG A 426 18.39 -31.94 0.76
N ALA A 427 17.10 -32.10 1.03
CA ALA A 427 16.07 -32.34 0.00
C ALA A 427 15.87 -31.15 -0.96
N ARG A 428 16.32 -29.95 -0.59
CA ARG A 428 16.15 -28.70 -1.34
C ARG A 428 17.48 -28.10 -1.79
N GLN A 429 18.61 -28.77 -1.56
CA GLN A 429 19.93 -28.24 -1.90
C GLN A 429 20.05 -27.82 -3.36
N SER A 430 19.40 -28.54 -4.29
CA SER A 430 19.37 -28.20 -5.72
C SER A 430 18.70 -26.86 -6.01
N GLN A 431 17.76 -26.42 -5.16
CA GLN A 431 17.02 -25.16 -5.28
C GLN A 431 17.80 -23.98 -4.69
N ILE A 432 18.82 -24.24 -3.87
CA ILE A 432 19.66 -23.19 -3.28
C ILE A 432 20.62 -22.67 -4.36
N PRO A 433 20.68 -21.35 -4.60
CA PRO A 433 21.63 -20.77 -5.54
C PRO A 433 23.07 -21.23 -5.26
N ALA A 434 23.84 -21.51 -6.31
CA ALA A 434 25.23 -21.97 -6.16
C ALA A 434 26.08 -20.97 -5.37
N ASP A 435 25.80 -19.67 -5.52
CA ASP A 435 26.42 -18.57 -4.78
C ASP A 435 26.25 -18.76 -3.26
N GLN A 436 25.00 -18.90 -2.80
CA GLN A 436 24.69 -19.10 -1.38
C GLN A 436 25.34 -20.38 -0.84
N ARG A 437 25.38 -21.45 -1.64
CA ARG A 437 26.10 -22.69 -1.24
C ARG A 437 27.60 -22.44 -1.08
N CYS A 438 28.23 -21.67 -1.97
CA CYS A 438 29.65 -21.32 -1.84
C CYS A 438 29.91 -20.51 -0.56
N ALA A 439 29.15 -19.43 -0.37
CA ALA A 439 29.28 -18.57 0.81
C ALA A 439 29.11 -19.35 2.12
N PHE A 440 28.10 -20.23 2.18
CA PHE A 440 27.87 -21.07 3.35
C PHE A 440 29.05 -22.01 3.64
N LEU A 441 29.53 -22.75 2.63
CA LEU A 441 30.62 -23.71 2.80
C LEU A 441 31.94 -23.04 3.22
N LEU A 442 32.25 -21.85 2.68
CA LEU A 442 33.47 -21.12 3.02
C LEU A 442 33.41 -20.53 4.44
N LEU A 443 32.27 -19.97 4.84
CA LEU A 443 32.06 -19.51 6.21
C LEU A 443 32.14 -20.67 7.21
N TRP A 444 31.51 -21.80 6.89
CA TRP A 444 31.62 -22.99 7.72
C TRP A 444 33.07 -23.49 7.80
N ALA A 445 33.81 -23.54 6.68
CA ALA A 445 35.20 -23.93 6.69
C ALA A 445 36.08 -23.02 7.56
N ARG A 446 35.83 -21.71 7.54
CA ARG A 446 36.53 -20.74 8.39
C ARG A 446 36.30 -21.04 9.87
N HIS A 447 35.04 -21.17 10.29
CA HIS A 447 34.71 -21.48 11.68
C HIS A 447 35.22 -22.87 12.10
N ALA A 448 35.23 -23.85 11.21
CA ALA A 448 35.84 -25.15 11.47
C ALA A 448 37.35 -25.03 11.74
N LEU A 449 38.07 -24.15 11.03
CA LEU A 449 39.49 -23.87 11.33
C LEU A 449 39.68 -23.19 12.67
N ASP A 450 38.85 -22.19 12.97
CA ASP A 450 38.90 -21.47 14.24
C ASP A 450 38.58 -22.41 15.43
N GLU A 451 37.78 -23.46 15.19
CA GLU A 451 37.47 -24.54 16.14
C GLU A 451 38.51 -25.68 16.16
N GLY A 452 39.54 -25.62 15.32
CA GLY A 452 40.62 -26.63 15.25
C GLY A 452 40.30 -27.87 14.40
N ASP A 453 39.17 -27.91 13.69
CA ASP A 453 38.78 -28.99 12.78
C ASP A 453 39.28 -28.74 11.35
N ALA A 454 40.59 -28.90 11.16
CA ALA A 454 41.24 -28.71 9.86
C ALA A 454 40.79 -29.73 8.81
N PHE A 455 40.36 -30.92 9.24
CA PHE A 455 39.89 -31.98 8.33
C PHE A 455 38.57 -31.58 7.68
N SER A 456 37.56 -31.21 8.47
CA SER A 456 36.28 -30.74 7.93
C SER A 456 36.45 -29.47 7.10
N ALA A 457 37.29 -28.53 7.54
CA ALA A 457 37.57 -27.32 6.77
C ALA A 457 38.14 -27.62 5.38
N THR A 458 39.06 -28.59 5.27
CA THR A 458 39.65 -29.00 4.00
C THR A 458 38.59 -29.58 3.05
N ASP A 459 37.70 -30.42 3.56
CA ASP A 459 36.61 -30.98 2.77
C ASP A 459 35.60 -29.90 2.33
N LEU A 460 35.22 -29.01 3.24
CA LEU A 460 34.30 -27.90 2.96
C LEU A 460 34.85 -26.95 1.90
N VAL A 461 36.13 -26.59 1.96
CA VAL A 461 36.79 -25.77 0.93
C VAL A 461 36.80 -26.50 -0.42
N ARG A 462 37.06 -27.82 -0.44
CA ARG A 462 36.98 -28.63 -1.66
C ARG A 462 35.58 -28.59 -2.26
N GLN A 463 34.54 -28.76 -1.44
CA GLN A 463 33.15 -28.66 -1.88
C GLN A 463 32.81 -27.26 -2.40
N ALA A 464 33.27 -26.20 -1.72
CA ALA A 464 33.05 -24.82 -2.14
C ALA A 464 33.65 -24.55 -3.52
N ARG A 465 34.89 -25.00 -3.79
CA ARG A 465 35.52 -24.89 -5.12
C ARG A 465 34.69 -25.58 -6.21
N LEU A 466 34.10 -26.74 -5.92
CA LEU A 466 33.21 -27.45 -6.87
C LEU A 466 31.91 -26.67 -7.14
N GLN A 467 31.35 -26.00 -6.13
CA GLN A 467 30.17 -25.16 -6.31
C GLN A 467 30.51 -23.88 -7.08
N ALA A 468 31.65 -23.25 -6.81
CA ALA A 468 32.09 -22.02 -7.47
C ALA A 468 32.24 -22.21 -8.98
N ARG A 469 32.70 -23.39 -9.43
CA ARG A 469 32.78 -23.74 -10.86
C ARG A 469 31.43 -23.77 -11.59
N LYS A 470 30.31 -23.86 -10.86
CA LYS A 470 28.95 -23.83 -11.42
C LYS A 470 28.40 -22.41 -11.59
N LEU A 471 29.11 -21.40 -11.08
CA LEU A 471 28.69 -20.01 -11.20
C LEU A 471 28.91 -19.51 -12.62
N ARG A 472 27.89 -18.83 -13.17
CA ARG A 472 27.95 -18.15 -14.46
C ARG A 472 28.64 -16.79 -14.36
N ASP A 473 28.47 -16.10 -13.24
CA ASP A 473 29.16 -14.83 -12.94
C ASP A 473 30.64 -15.11 -12.68
N GLU A 474 31.50 -14.64 -13.58
CA GLU A 474 32.95 -14.85 -13.51
C GLU A 474 33.60 -14.10 -12.35
N GLY A 475 33.08 -12.92 -12.00
CA GLY A 475 33.57 -12.12 -10.89
C GLY A 475 33.25 -12.79 -9.56
N ALA A 476 32.00 -13.26 -9.39
CA ALA A 476 31.61 -14.03 -8.22
C ALA A 476 32.41 -15.34 -8.10
N ARG A 477 32.59 -16.06 -9.22
CA ARG A 477 33.42 -17.27 -9.27
C ARG A 477 34.85 -17.00 -8.81
N ARG A 478 35.49 -15.93 -9.30
CA ARG A 478 36.86 -15.57 -8.92
C ARG A 478 36.96 -15.25 -7.42
N ARG A 479 36.07 -14.40 -6.91
CA ARG A 479 36.03 -14.05 -5.48
C ARG A 479 35.96 -15.28 -4.56
N TYR A 480 35.07 -16.23 -4.87
CA TYR A 480 34.94 -17.44 -4.04
C TYR A 480 36.13 -18.40 -4.15
N LEU A 481 36.81 -18.46 -5.29
CA LEU A 481 38.04 -19.23 -5.44
C LEU A 481 39.20 -18.58 -4.68
N ASP A 482 39.33 -17.26 -4.73
CA ASP A 482 40.36 -16.51 -3.99
C ASP A 482 40.17 -16.66 -2.47
N GLU A 483 38.92 -16.61 -1.99
CA GLU A 483 38.59 -16.86 -0.57
C GLU A 483 38.92 -18.31 -0.16
N ALA A 484 38.61 -19.29 -1.02
CA ALA A 484 38.96 -20.69 -0.80
C ALA A 484 40.48 -20.90 -0.72
N ASP A 485 41.25 -20.23 -1.57
CA ASP A 485 42.71 -20.29 -1.60
C ASP A 485 43.33 -19.57 -0.40
N THR A 486 42.70 -18.49 0.10
CA THR A 486 43.10 -17.80 1.33
C THR A 486 42.92 -18.67 2.56
N LEU A 487 41.80 -19.41 2.65
CA LEU A 487 41.54 -20.34 3.76
C LEU A 487 42.47 -21.55 3.71
N MET A 488 42.69 -22.11 2.52
CA MET A 488 43.52 -23.29 2.30
C MET A 488 44.35 -23.15 1.02
N PRO A 489 45.59 -22.63 1.14
CA PRO A 489 46.53 -22.56 0.02
C PRO A 489 46.73 -23.96 -0.57
N GLN A 490 46.81 -24.05 -1.91
CA GLN A 490 46.93 -25.33 -2.62
C GLN A 490 48.18 -26.13 -2.20
N SER A 491 49.17 -25.47 -1.58
CA SER A 491 50.40 -26.02 -1.01
C SER A 491 50.24 -26.76 0.33
N ARG A 492 49.07 -26.75 0.97
CA ARG A 492 48.78 -27.57 2.18
C ARG A 492 48.19 -28.96 1.86
N ARG A 493 48.23 -29.39 0.60
CA ARG A 493 47.78 -30.73 0.14
C ARG A 493 48.84 -31.83 0.31
N ALA A 494 49.67 -31.76 1.35
CA ALA A 494 50.64 -32.82 1.65
C ALA A 494 49.94 -33.95 2.42
#